data_AF-A0A969RMK1-F1
#
_entry.id   AF-A0A969RMK1-F1
#
_cell.length_a   1.000
_cell.length_b   1.000
_cell.length_c   1.000
_cell.angle_alpha   90.00
_cell.angle_beta   90.00
_cell.angle_gamma   90.00
#
_symmetry.space_group_name_H-M   'P 1'
#
loop_
_entity.id
_entity.type
_entity.pdbx_description
1 polymer ?
#
loop_
_entity_poly.entity_id
_entity_poly.type
_entity_poly.pdbx_seq_one_letter_code
_entity_poly.pdbx_strand_id
1 'polypeptide(L)'
;MLWNSVITSLLEKRPGKKSLLLEDFFKEPPPGYQGDKPLLAIVGPTGSGKSTLLNMLLGFPVLEEGLDTTTRRPTVIQWAQEWQLQAIGKEEHLITLSHEDLSLYLQPVSLEEAENHLVSRLYFDDEDAEMQEVFQRIRFIRANFWSKIQYSGSHEMIYTVLEGPFPLLTRECLIVDIPGFEEGISQKPTPLEVLIRSWLQKCDATLFVIGKGKTRLGGISSWIRHQLDRNIPCALYISQMDTFDASQFGGGKEGIANFYNSLVKSYQDQQIPVPEEMPMFFGCARLIPGRGFNGTINSLPVAQREAVKRLESSLLGLN
;
A
#
# COMPACT_ATOMS: atom_id res chain seq x y z
N MET A 1 -8.01 9.00 11.67
CA MET A 1 -7.35 10.34 11.74
C MET A 1 -5.83 10.32 11.49
N LEU A 2 -5.09 9.24 11.84
CA LEU A 2 -3.62 9.26 11.80
C LEU A 2 -2.94 8.98 10.46
N TRP A 3 -3.52 8.13 9.61
CA TRP A 3 -2.91 7.89 8.30
C TRP A 3 -2.88 9.15 7.44
N ASN A 4 -3.95 9.96 7.53
CA ASN A 4 -3.97 11.31 7.00
C ASN A 4 -2.83 12.15 7.60
N SER A 5 -2.61 12.12 8.91
CA SER A 5 -1.47 12.82 9.54
C SER A 5 -0.11 12.32 9.05
N VAL A 6 0.06 11.02 8.80
CA VAL A 6 1.30 10.44 8.26
C VAL A 6 1.53 10.91 6.82
N ILE A 7 0.50 10.81 5.97
CA ILE A 7 0.55 11.28 4.59
C ILE A 7 0.82 12.80 4.56
N THR A 8 0.04 13.59 5.30
CA THR A 8 0.21 15.03 5.40
C THR A 8 1.60 15.40 5.90
N SER A 9 2.11 14.76 6.97
CA SER A 9 3.46 15.02 7.47
C SER A 9 4.55 14.67 6.45
N LEU A 10 4.38 13.61 5.65
CA LEU A 10 5.30 13.28 4.56
C LEU A 10 5.27 14.32 3.44
N LEU A 11 4.08 14.83 3.10
CA LEU A 11 3.89 15.81 2.04
C LEU A 11 4.34 17.23 2.45
N GLU A 12 4.10 17.63 3.70
CA GLU A 12 4.50 18.93 4.26
C GLU A 12 6.02 19.13 4.32
N LYS A 13 6.79 18.04 4.39
CA LYS A 13 8.26 18.07 4.36
C LYS A 13 8.85 18.52 3.01
N ARG A 14 8.03 18.83 2.01
CA ARG A 14 8.47 19.27 0.67
C ARG A 14 8.03 20.71 0.34
N PRO A 15 8.61 21.75 0.96
CA PRO A 15 8.31 23.12 0.57
C PRO A 15 8.89 23.47 -0.81
N GLY A 16 8.04 23.91 -1.75
CA GLY A 16 8.48 24.76 -2.86
C GLY A 16 8.66 24.14 -4.25
N LYS A 17 8.13 22.94 -4.55
CA LYS A 17 8.02 22.49 -5.95
C LYS A 17 6.61 22.65 -6.48
N LYS A 18 6.46 23.49 -7.53
CA LYS A 18 5.28 23.48 -8.40
C LYS A 18 5.07 22.04 -8.88
N SER A 19 3.84 21.56 -8.74
CA SER A 19 3.34 20.34 -9.39
C SER A 19 3.90 20.30 -10.82
N LEU A 20 4.62 19.22 -11.16
CA LEU A 20 4.89 18.93 -12.56
C LEU A 20 3.52 18.61 -13.17
N LEU A 21 3.03 19.49 -14.03
CA LEU A 21 1.75 19.30 -14.69
C LEU A 21 1.81 17.97 -15.44
N LEU A 22 0.84 17.10 -15.14
CA LEU A 22 0.77 15.74 -15.65
C LEU A 22 0.58 15.69 -17.19
N GLU A 23 0.21 16.85 -17.75
CA GLU A 23 0.18 17.25 -19.17
C GLU A 23 1.53 16.99 -19.89
N ASP A 24 2.67 17.01 -19.19
CA ASP A 24 3.99 16.87 -19.81
C ASP A 24 4.35 15.42 -20.21
N PHE A 25 3.56 14.42 -19.82
CA PHE A 25 3.88 13.00 -20.05
C PHE A 25 2.73 12.13 -20.56
N PHE A 26 1.49 12.63 -20.53
CA PHE A 26 0.32 11.98 -21.12
C PHE A 26 -0.38 12.99 -22.03
N LYS A 27 -0.87 12.56 -23.19
CA LYS A 27 -1.59 13.47 -24.13
C LYS A 27 -2.83 14.11 -23.48
N GLU A 28 -3.37 13.48 -22.45
CA GLU A 28 -4.37 14.03 -21.53
C GLU A 28 -4.08 13.46 -20.12
N PRO A 29 -4.31 14.23 -19.03
CA PRO A 29 -4.29 13.67 -17.67
C PRO A 29 -5.31 12.51 -17.56
N PRO A 30 -5.12 11.54 -16.64
CA PRO A 30 -6.15 10.54 -16.37
C PRO A 30 -7.50 11.25 -16.16
N PRO A 31 -8.63 10.71 -16.67
CA PRO A 31 -9.93 11.27 -16.35
C PRO A 31 -10.08 11.43 -14.84
N GLY A 32 -10.50 12.62 -14.40
CA GLY A 32 -10.60 12.99 -12.99
C GLY A 32 -9.34 13.60 -12.35
N TYR A 33 -8.17 13.55 -13.01
CA TYR A 33 -6.95 14.20 -12.50
C TYR A 33 -6.92 15.70 -12.82
N GLN A 34 -7.01 16.53 -11.78
CA GLN A 34 -6.93 18.00 -11.86
C GLN A 34 -5.63 18.56 -11.25
N GLY A 35 -4.46 18.08 -11.71
CA GLY A 35 -3.22 18.87 -11.73
C GLY A 35 -2.46 19.20 -10.44
N ASP A 36 -3.11 19.28 -9.29
CA ASP A 36 -2.55 19.99 -8.12
C ASP A 36 -2.35 19.12 -6.87
N LYS A 37 -2.74 17.83 -6.93
CA LYS A 37 -2.68 16.94 -5.76
C LYS A 37 -1.31 16.28 -5.65
N PRO A 38 -0.68 16.25 -4.46
CA PRO A 38 0.54 15.51 -4.25
C PRO A 38 0.36 14.00 -4.47
N LEU A 39 1.37 13.36 -5.06
CA LEU A 39 1.39 11.93 -5.37
C LEU A 39 2.27 11.15 -4.39
N LEU A 40 1.66 10.23 -3.64
CA LEU A 40 2.34 9.27 -2.78
C LEU A 40 2.54 7.94 -3.52
N ALA A 41 3.80 7.56 -3.74
CA ALA A 41 4.12 6.24 -4.30
C ALA A 41 4.23 5.17 -3.21
N ILE A 42 3.52 4.06 -3.36
CA ILE A 42 3.65 2.86 -2.52
C ILE A 42 4.53 1.86 -3.25
N VAL A 43 5.66 1.54 -2.64
CA VAL A 43 6.76 0.85 -3.32
C VAL A 43 7.26 -0.31 -2.48
N GLY A 44 7.67 -1.40 -3.10
CA GLY A 44 8.23 -2.53 -2.39
C GLY A 44 8.11 -3.85 -3.15
N PRO A 45 8.78 -4.91 -2.70
CA PRO A 45 8.82 -6.18 -3.40
C PRO A 45 7.47 -6.82 -3.62
N THR A 46 7.41 -7.78 -4.54
CA THR A 46 6.29 -8.72 -4.61
C THR A 46 6.14 -9.44 -3.27
N GLY A 47 4.89 -9.62 -2.82
CA GLY A 47 4.59 -10.25 -1.53
C GLY A 47 4.93 -9.41 -0.29
N SER A 48 5.35 -8.15 -0.43
CA SER A 48 5.58 -7.24 0.73
C SER A 48 4.30 -6.74 1.39
N GLY A 49 3.12 -6.99 0.81
CA GLY A 49 1.83 -6.56 1.38
C GLY A 49 1.38 -5.15 0.98
N LYS A 50 1.87 -4.60 -0.14
CA LYS A 50 1.43 -3.27 -0.66
C LYS A 50 -0.07 -3.20 -0.91
N SER A 51 -0.59 -4.07 -1.76
CA SER A 51 -2.01 -4.08 -2.13
C SER A 51 -2.89 -4.43 -0.94
N THR A 52 -2.40 -5.26 -0.01
CA THR A 52 -3.06 -5.53 1.27
C THR A 52 -3.10 -4.28 2.18
N LEU A 53 -1.99 -3.56 2.33
CA LEU A 53 -1.96 -2.27 3.04
C LEU A 53 -2.94 -1.29 2.41
N LEU A 54 -2.96 -1.18 1.08
CA LEU A 54 -3.87 -0.31 0.38
C LEU A 54 -5.33 -0.74 0.55
N ASN A 55 -5.68 -2.01 0.38
CA ASN A 55 -7.04 -2.50 0.60
C ASN A 55 -7.51 -2.29 2.06
N MET A 56 -6.59 -2.36 3.03
CA MET A 56 -6.86 -1.95 4.42
C MET A 56 -7.19 -0.45 4.49
N LEU A 57 -6.34 0.39 3.90
CA LEU A 57 -6.52 1.85 3.89
C LEU A 57 -7.72 2.31 3.07
N LEU A 58 -8.17 1.54 2.10
CA LEU A 58 -9.38 1.85 1.34
C LEU A 58 -10.63 1.40 2.09
N GLY A 59 -10.51 0.46 3.03
CA GLY A 59 -11.65 -0.22 3.68
C GLY A 59 -12.32 -1.28 2.79
N PHE A 60 -11.79 -1.49 1.57
CA PHE A 60 -12.37 -2.39 0.56
C PHE A 60 -11.28 -3.21 -0.15
N PRO A 61 -11.53 -4.47 -0.51
CA PRO A 61 -10.56 -5.33 -1.20
C PRO A 61 -10.63 -5.14 -2.72
N VAL A 62 -10.37 -3.93 -3.21
CA VAL A 62 -10.56 -3.61 -4.63
C VAL A 62 -9.33 -3.98 -5.47
N LEU A 63 -8.13 -3.86 -4.89
CA LEU A 63 -6.89 -4.19 -5.55
C LEU A 63 -6.66 -5.70 -5.56
N GLU A 64 -6.06 -6.22 -6.64
CA GLU A 64 -5.72 -7.64 -6.75
C GLU A 64 -4.61 -8.01 -5.76
N GLU A 65 -4.87 -9.00 -4.90
CA GLU A 65 -3.92 -9.52 -3.91
C GLU A 65 -3.41 -10.91 -4.31
N GLY A 66 -2.16 -11.24 -3.94
CA GLY A 66 -1.56 -12.56 -4.17
C GLY A 66 -0.04 -12.56 -4.26
N LEU A 67 0.54 -13.77 -4.25
CA LEU A 67 1.99 -14.01 -4.26
C LEU A 67 2.60 -14.00 -5.67
N ASP A 68 1.81 -14.27 -6.71
CA ASP A 68 2.23 -14.27 -8.12
C ASP A 68 2.06 -12.87 -8.72
N THR A 69 3.15 -12.14 -9.01
CA THR A 69 3.21 -10.83 -9.71
C THR A 69 1.85 -10.10 -9.85
N THR A 70 1.22 -9.75 -8.72
CA THR A 70 -0.21 -9.40 -8.71
C THR A 70 -0.45 -7.99 -9.21
N THR A 71 0.43 -7.07 -8.83
CA THR A 71 0.50 -5.74 -9.44
C THR A 71 1.51 -5.78 -10.58
N ARG A 72 1.08 -6.11 -11.81
CA ARG A 72 1.94 -5.97 -13.01
C ARG A 72 1.99 -4.53 -13.51
N ARG A 73 1.06 -3.68 -13.05
CA ARG A 73 0.88 -2.32 -13.53
C ARG A 73 0.58 -1.36 -12.38
N PRO A 74 1.05 -0.11 -12.48
CA PRO A 74 0.69 0.94 -11.55
C PRO A 74 -0.82 1.08 -11.43
N THR A 75 -1.33 1.17 -10.20
CA THR A 75 -2.74 1.54 -9.94
C THR A 75 -2.76 2.88 -9.24
N VAL A 76 -3.31 3.90 -9.90
CA VAL A 76 -3.57 5.21 -9.30
C VAL A 76 -4.87 5.13 -8.52
N ILE A 77 -4.88 5.63 -7.31
CA ILE A 77 -6.00 5.62 -6.38
C ILE A 77 -6.27 7.05 -5.95
N GLN A 78 -7.52 7.49 -6.09
CA GLN A 78 -7.91 8.84 -5.72
C GLN A 78 -9.33 8.91 -5.15
N TRP A 79 -9.54 9.89 -4.29
CA TRP A 79 -10.88 10.15 -3.76
C TRP A 79 -11.78 10.75 -4.85
N ALA A 80 -12.98 10.21 -4.98
CA ALA A 80 -14.08 10.77 -5.77
C ALA A 80 -15.42 10.55 -5.06
N GLN A 81 -16.48 11.23 -5.49
CA GLN A 81 -17.82 11.00 -4.94
C GLN A 81 -18.40 9.66 -5.41
N GLU A 82 -18.10 9.29 -6.65
CA GLU A 82 -18.59 8.09 -7.30
C GLU A 82 -17.46 7.08 -7.48
N TRP A 83 -17.86 5.81 -7.60
CA TRP A 83 -16.94 4.70 -7.84
C TRP A 83 -16.61 4.62 -9.32
N GLN A 84 -15.33 4.49 -9.64
CA GLN A 84 -14.90 4.21 -10.99
C GLN A 84 -13.62 3.39 -10.98
N LEU A 85 -13.55 2.37 -11.84
CA LEU A 85 -12.35 1.56 -12.01
C LEU A 85 -12.05 1.42 -13.50
N GLN A 86 -10.92 1.96 -13.93
CA GLN A 86 -10.55 2.07 -15.35
C GLN A 86 -9.18 1.46 -15.61
N ALA A 87 -9.04 0.82 -16.77
CA ALA A 87 -7.78 0.35 -17.30
C ALA A 87 -7.40 1.17 -18.54
N ILE A 88 -6.22 1.78 -18.48
CA ILE A 88 -5.75 2.74 -19.48
C ILE A 88 -4.73 2.07 -20.39
N GLY A 89 -5.03 2.01 -21.69
CA GLY A 89 -4.15 1.52 -22.73
C GLY A 89 -3.32 2.61 -23.41
N LYS A 90 -2.48 2.21 -24.37
CA LYS A 90 -1.73 3.13 -25.25
C LYS A 90 -2.62 3.87 -26.25
N GLU A 91 -3.73 3.27 -26.66
CA GLU A 91 -4.64 3.78 -27.70
C GLU A 91 -6.06 4.04 -27.14
N GLU A 92 -6.15 4.56 -25.91
CA GLU A 92 -7.38 4.87 -25.12
C GLU A 92 -7.86 3.78 -24.13
N HIS A 93 -8.94 4.08 -23.42
CA HIS A 93 -9.55 3.30 -22.34
C HIS A 93 -10.06 1.96 -22.85
N LEU A 94 -9.55 0.88 -22.28
CA LEU A 94 -9.87 -0.47 -22.77
C LEU A 94 -10.97 -1.15 -21.95
N ILE A 95 -11.04 -0.89 -20.64
CA ILE A 95 -12.01 -1.51 -19.73
C ILE A 95 -12.37 -0.52 -18.62
N THR A 96 -13.67 -0.34 -18.38
CA THR A 96 -14.21 0.48 -17.29
C THR A 96 -15.27 -0.32 -16.54
N LEU A 97 -15.23 -0.29 -15.20
CA LEU A 97 -16.38 -0.54 -14.35
C LEU A 97 -16.87 0.80 -13.83
N SER A 98 -18.14 1.11 -14.10
CA SER A 98 -18.75 2.39 -13.72
C SER A 98 -19.24 2.38 -12.28
N HIS A 99 -19.79 3.51 -11.83
CA HIS A 99 -20.41 3.59 -10.52
C HIS A 99 -21.60 2.64 -10.40
N GLU A 100 -22.39 2.45 -11.46
CA GLU A 100 -23.51 1.52 -11.48
C GLU A 100 -23.05 0.07 -11.29
N ASP A 101 -21.94 -0.32 -11.91
CA ASP A 101 -21.38 -1.67 -11.75
C ASP A 101 -20.83 -1.89 -10.34
N LEU A 102 -20.15 -0.87 -9.80
CA LEU A 102 -19.41 -0.98 -8.55
C LEU A 102 -20.28 -0.76 -7.32
N SER A 103 -21.27 0.14 -7.38
CA SER A 103 -22.09 0.50 -6.21
C SER A 103 -22.91 -0.67 -5.68
N LEU A 104 -23.26 -1.64 -6.52
CA LEU A 104 -23.90 -2.89 -6.10
C LEU A 104 -23.05 -3.70 -5.11
N TYR A 105 -21.74 -3.51 -5.11
CA TYR A 105 -20.77 -4.27 -4.33
C TYR A 105 -19.92 -3.40 -3.38
N LEU A 106 -19.79 -2.11 -3.69
CA LEU A 106 -19.01 -1.13 -2.94
C LEU A 106 -19.96 -0.04 -2.46
N GLN A 107 -20.62 -0.29 -1.34
CA GLN A 107 -21.39 0.75 -0.66
C GLN A 107 -20.41 1.70 0.03
N PRO A 108 -20.56 3.03 -0.13
CA PRO A 108 -19.81 3.99 0.67
C PRO A 108 -20.06 3.69 2.14
N VAL A 109 -18.98 3.61 2.92
CA VAL A 109 -19.06 3.42 4.37
C VAL A 109 -18.62 4.70 5.06
N SER A 110 -19.18 4.95 6.23
CA SER A 110 -18.70 6.01 7.11
C SER A 110 -17.24 5.75 7.54
N LEU A 111 -16.58 6.79 8.07
CA LEU A 111 -15.24 6.64 8.62
C LEU A 111 -15.21 5.62 9.77
N GLU A 112 -16.20 5.65 10.65
CA GLU A 112 -16.33 4.71 11.77
C GLU A 112 -16.49 3.28 11.27
N GLU A 113 -17.35 3.04 10.28
CA GLU A 113 -17.50 1.72 9.67
C GLU A 113 -16.23 1.24 8.97
N ALA A 114 -15.49 2.13 8.29
CA ALA A 114 -14.20 1.76 7.69
C ALA A 114 -13.15 1.41 8.74
N GLU A 115 -13.07 2.16 9.85
CA GLU A 115 -12.21 1.85 10.98
C GLU A 115 -12.61 0.52 11.63
N ASN A 116 -13.91 0.26 11.78
CA ASN A 116 -14.43 -1.02 12.26
C ASN A 116 -14.13 -2.17 11.29
N HIS A 117 -14.26 -1.97 9.98
CA HIS A 117 -13.89 -2.96 8.97
C HIS A 117 -12.38 -3.27 8.97
N LEU A 118 -11.54 -2.27 9.24
CA LEU A 118 -10.11 -2.46 9.38
C LEU A 118 -9.81 -3.36 10.59
N VAL A 119 -10.38 -3.03 11.74
CA VAL A 119 -10.26 -3.82 12.97
C VAL A 119 -10.80 -5.23 12.72
N SER A 120 -12.00 -5.35 12.19
CA SER A 120 -12.66 -6.63 11.95
C SER A 120 -11.81 -7.56 11.08
N ARG A 121 -11.26 -7.02 9.99
CA ARG A 121 -10.39 -7.75 9.07
C ARG A 121 -9.05 -8.20 9.66
N LEU A 122 -8.54 -7.50 10.67
CA LEU A 122 -7.34 -7.93 11.38
C LEU A 122 -7.60 -9.13 12.30
N TYR A 123 -8.86 -9.40 12.66
CA TYR A 123 -9.20 -10.32 13.75
C TYR A 123 -10.25 -11.40 13.42
N PHE A 124 -10.86 -11.42 12.24
CA PHE A 124 -11.92 -12.39 11.92
C PHE A 124 -11.42 -13.74 11.41
N ASP A 125 -12.22 -14.77 11.74
CA ASP A 125 -12.13 -16.14 11.27
C ASP A 125 -12.87 -16.29 9.93
N ASP A 126 -12.42 -17.18 9.04
CA ASP A 126 -12.92 -17.32 7.65
C ASP A 126 -14.42 -17.72 7.55
N GLU A 127 -15.05 -18.11 8.66
CA GLU A 127 -16.42 -18.64 8.71
C GLU A 127 -17.51 -17.57 8.91
N ASP A 128 -17.15 -16.28 9.02
CA ASP A 128 -18.14 -15.21 9.21
C ASP A 128 -18.95 -14.91 7.93
N ALA A 129 -20.26 -14.69 8.09
CA ALA A 129 -21.15 -14.32 6.99
C ALA A 129 -20.75 -12.98 6.35
N GLU A 130 -20.23 -12.04 7.15
CA GLU A 130 -19.69 -10.77 6.64
C GLU A 130 -18.49 -11.01 5.70
N MET A 131 -17.63 -11.98 6.02
CA MET A 131 -16.50 -12.35 5.18
C MET A 131 -16.94 -12.97 3.85
N GLN A 132 -18.03 -13.74 3.84
CA GLN A 132 -18.60 -14.26 2.58
C GLN A 132 -19.06 -13.15 1.64
N GLU A 133 -19.68 -12.09 2.17
CA GLU A 133 -20.08 -10.93 1.38
C GLU A 133 -18.84 -10.22 0.81
N VAL A 134 -17.81 -10.01 1.63
CA VAL A 134 -16.52 -9.47 1.20
C VAL A 134 -15.91 -10.32 0.07
N PHE A 135 -15.93 -11.65 0.18
CA PHE A 135 -15.43 -12.53 -0.87
C PHE A 135 -16.25 -12.45 -2.15
N GLN A 136 -17.57 -12.30 -2.07
CA GLN A 136 -18.41 -12.09 -3.26
C GLN A 136 -18.02 -10.81 -4.00
N ARG A 137 -17.79 -9.70 -3.27
CA ARG A 137 -17.32 -8.42 -3.83
C ARG A 137 -15.97 -8.58 -4.53
N ILE A 138 -15.01 -9.26 -3.89
CA ILE A 138 -13.69 -9.57 -4.48
C ILE A 138 -13.85 -10.37 -5.77
N ARG A 139 -14.66 -11.44 -5.74
CA ARG A 139 -14.89 -12.30 -6.90
C ARG A 139 -15.51 -11.52 -8.05
N PHE A 140 -16.46 -10.62 -7.78
CA PHE A 140 -17.08 -9.79 -8.80
C PHE A 140 -16.05 -8.88 -9.49
N ILE A 141 -15.29 -8.10 -8.74
CA ILE A 141 -14.29 -7.16 -9.29
C ILE A 141 -13.22 -7.95 -10.06
N ARG A 142 -12.74 -9.06 -9.50
CA ARG A 142 -11.75 -9.92 -10.15
C ARG A 142 -12.27 -10.50 -11.47
N ALA A 143 -13.50 -11.00 -11.49
CA ALA A 143 -14.08 -11.61 -12.69
C ALA A 143 -14.44 -10.60 -13.77
N ASN A 144 -14.81 -9.37 -13.39
CA ASN A 144 -15.32 -8.37 -14.34
C ASN A 144 -14.30 -7.32 -14.77
N PHE A 145 -13.19 -7.17 -14.05
CA PHE A 145 -12.13 -6.20 -14.36
C PHE A 145 -10.76 -6.85 -14.45
N TRP A 146 -10.22 -7.37 -13.35
CA TRP A 146 -8.83 -7.84 -13.29
C TRP A 146 -8.55 -9.00 -14.26
N SER A 147 -9.46 -9.98 -14.35
CA SER A 147 -9.35 -11.09 -15.30
C SER A 147 -9.33 -10.58 -16.74
N LYS A 148 -10.22 -9.65 -17.11
CA LYS A 148 -10.31 -9.09 -18.47
C LYS A 148 -9.03 -8.38 -18.86
N ILE A 149 -8.42 -7.64 -17.93
CA ILE A 149 -7.12 -6.96 -18.14
C ILE A 149 -5.97 -7.97 -18.29
N GLN A 150 -6.02 -9.09 -17.58
CA GLN A 150 -5.03 -10.17 -17.73
C GLN A 150 -5.15 -10.86 -19.10
N TYR A 151 -6.38 -11.08 -19.59
CA TYR A 151 -6.65 -11.74 -20.87
C TYR A 151 -6.49 -10.86 -22.10
N SER A 152 -6.70 -9.53 -22.01
CA SER A 152 -6.69 -8.59 -23.14
C SER A 152 -5.30 -8.33 -23.75
N GLY A 153 -4.33 -9.23 -23.57
CA GLY A 153 -2.95 -9.05 -24.05
C GLY A 153 -2.22 -8.01 -23.23
N SER A 154 -1.40 -8.47 -22.26
CA SER A 154 -0.85 -7.59 -21.23
C SER A 154 0.03 -6.40 -21.67
N HIS A 155 0.34 -6.27 -22.96
CA HIS A 155 1.32 -5.33 -23.50
C HIS A 155 0.73 -3.95 -23.88
N GLU A 156 -0.61 -3.83 -23.94
CA GLU A 156 -1.26 -2.57 -24.36
C GLU A 156 -1.65 -1.67 -23.19
N MET A 157 -1.91 -2.26 -22.03
CA MET A 157 -2.33 -1.57 -20.80
C MET A 157 -1.15 -0.97 -20.05
N ILE A 158 -1.22 0.32 -19.74
CA ILE A 158 -0.17 1.11 -19.09
C ILE A 158 -0.36 1.16 -17.57
N TYR A 159 -1.57 1.53 -17.12
CA TYR A 159 -1.92 1.66 -15.70
C TYR A 159 -3.43 1.53 -15.49
N THR A 160 -3.85 1.44 -14.23
CA THR A 160 -5.26 1.45 -13.82
C THR A 160 -5.53 2.66 -12.94
N VAL A 161 -6.78 3.12 -12.94
CA VAL A 161 -7.27 4.21 -12.08
C VAL A 161 -8.44 3.68 -11.27
N LEU A 162 -8.36 3.86 -9.96
CA LEU A 162 -9.40 3.53 -9.00
C LEU A 162 -9.85 4.83 -8.31
N GLU A 163 -11.10 5.19 -8.52
CA GLU A 163 -11.75 6.32 -7.88
C GLU A 163 -12.88 5.84 -6.97
N GLY A 164 -13.06 6.52 -5.85
CA GLY A 164 -14.17 6.22 -4.96
C GLY A 164 -14.18 7.06 -3.69
N PRO A 165 -15.29 7.00 -2.93
CA PRO A 165 -15.45 7.72 -1.67
C PRO A 165 -14.70 7.02 -0.54
N PHE A 166 -13.38 6.93 -0.63
CA PHE A 166 -12.52 6.29 0.36
C PHE A 166 -12.48 7.11 1.66
N PRO A 167 -13.08 6.65 2.76
CA PRO A 167 -13.19 7.48 3.97
C PRO A 167 -11.87 7.68 4.70
N LEU A 168 -10.93 6.76 4.51
CA LEU A 168 -9.61 6.74 5.14
C LEU A 168 -8.50 7.37 4.27
N LEU A 169 -8.80 7.73 3.01
CA LEU A 169 -7.88 8.40 2.11
C LEU A 169 -8.14 9.91 2.13
N THR A 170 -7.09 10.74 2.17
CA THR A 170 -7.29 12.19 2.07
C THR A 170 -7.84 12.56 0.69
N ARG A 171 -8.73 13.56 0.62
CA ARG A 171 -9.20 14.11 -0.66
C ARG A 171 -8.10 14.84 -1.44
N GLU A 172 -7.00 15.17 -0.75
CA GLU A 172 -5.94 16.06 -1.20
C GLU A 172 -4.75 15.32 -1.79
N CYS A 173 -4.65 14.00 -1.62
CA CYS A 173 -3.54 13.21 -2.15
C CYS A 173 -3.99 12.18 -3.19
N LEU A 174 -3.05 11.83 -4.07
CA LEU A 174 -3.13 10.66 -4.92
C LEU A 174 -2.21 9.60 -4.37
N ILE A 175 -2.61 8.34 -4.50
CA ILE A 175 -1.76 7.22 -4.16
C ILE A 175 -1.52 6.39 -5.41
N VAL A 176 -0.30 5.90 -5.61
CA VAL A 176 -0.02 4.94 -6.67
C VAL A 176 0.57 3.65 -6.09
N ASP A 177 -0.12 2.52 -6.31
CA ASP A 177 0.42 1.18 -6.05
C ASP A 177 1.39 0.82 -7.17
N ILE A 178 2.68 0.79 -6.88
CA ILE A 178 3.71 0.46 -7.87
C ILE A 178 3.91 -1.06 -7.93
N PRO A 179 4.06 -1.66 -9.13
CA PRO A 179 4.41 -3.07 -9.27
C PRO A 179 5.55 -3.53 -8.38
N GLY A 180 5.43 -4.77 -7.88
CA GLY A 180 6.48 -5.37 -7.08
C GLY A 180 7.78 -5.54 -7.85
N PHE A 181 8.90 -5.14 -7.24
CA PHE A 181 10.24 -5.35 -7.76
C PHE A 181 11.21 -5.77 -6.66
N GLU A 182 12.12 -6.68 -6.97
CA GLU A 182 13.14 -7.14 -6.02
C GLU A 182 14.54 -6.64 -6.37
N GLU A 183 14.75 -6.32 -7.64
CA GLU A 183 16.03 -5.87 -8.17
C GLU A 183 16.30 -4.40 -7.82
N GLY A 184 17.59 -4.08 -7.71
CA GLY A 184 18.03 -2.70 -7.53
C GLY A 184 18.04 -1.94 -8.86
N ILE A 185 18.39 -0.66 -8.76
CA ILE A 185 18.69 0.21 -9.90
C ILE A 185 19.88 -0.39 -10.67
N SER A 186 19.62 -0.78 -11.93
CA SER A 186 20.62 -1.41 -12.80
C SER A 186 21.16 -0.43 -13.86
N GLN A 187 22.30 -0.78 -14.47
CA GLN A 187 22.85 -0.03 -15.61
C GLN A 187 22.10 -0.31 -16.92
N LYS A 188 21.41 -1.46 -17.02
CA LYS A 188 20.62 -1.88 -18.18
C LYS A 188 19.18 -2.12 -17.71
N PRO A 189 18.39 -1.05 -17.53
CA PRO A 189 17.11 -1.15 -16.86
C PRO A 189 16.14 -2.03 -17.64
N THR A 190 15.46 -2.93 -16.94
CA THR A 190 14.35 -3.70 -17.51
C THR A 190 13.17 -2.77 -17.82
N PRO A 191 12.21 -3.17 -18.69
CA PRO A 191 11.01 -2.36 -18.92
C PRO A 191 10.22 -2.03 -17.64
N LEU A 192 10.19 -2.97 -16.69
CA LEU A 192 9.57 -2.76 -15.38
C LEU A 192 10.33 -1.71 -14.57
N GLU A 193 11.66 -1.77 -14.55
CA GLU A 193 12.50 -0.78 -13.88
C GLU A 193 12.30 0.62 -14.47
N VAL A 194 12.24 0.75 -15.80
CA VAL A 194 11.94 2.03 -16.47
C VAL A 194 10.59 2.58 -16.04
N LEU A 195 9.56 1.72 -15.98
CA LEU A 195 8.22 2.10 -15.52
C LEU A 195 8.25 2.61 -14.08
N ILE A 196 8.86 1.86 -13.15
CA ILE A 196 8.98 2.25 -11.74
C ILE A 196 9.71 3.58 -11.60
N ARG A 197 10.85 3.75 -12.29
CA ARG A 197 11.60 5.02 -12.31
C ARG A 197 10.72 6.17 -12.76
N SER A 198 9.90 5.97 -13.80
CA SER A 198 9.06 7.04 -14.34
C SER A 198 8.01 7.52 -13.34
N TRP A 199 7.47 6.64 -12.49
CA TRP A 199 6.53 7.00 -11.43
C TRP A 199 7.23 7.61 -10.22
N LEU A 200 8.34 7.02 -9.77
CA LEU A 200 9.14 7.56 -8.67
C LEU A 200 9.73 8.93 -9.00
N GLN A 201 10.00 9.21 -10.28
CA GLN A 201 10.42 10.52 -10.73
C GLN A 201 9.36 11.61 -10.50
N LYS A 202 8.09 11.23 -10.51
CA LYS A 202 6.95 12.14 -10.44
C LYS A 202 6.33 12.27 -9.05
N CYS A 203 6.62 11.35 -8.14
CA CYS A 203 6.01 11.38 -6.81
C CYS A 203 6.56 12.51 -5.92
N ASP A 204 5.71 12.90 -4.96
CA ASP A 204 6.00 13.90 -3.93
C ASP A 204 6.50 13.27 -2.63
N ALA A 205 6.08 12.02 -2.38
CA ALA A 205 6.58 11.21 -1.28
C ALA A 205 6.60 9.74 -1.69
N THR A 206 7.38 8.93 -0.96
CA THR A 206 7.45 7.48 -1.17
C THR A 206 7.29 6.74 0.14
N LEU A 207 6.37 5.78 0.19
CA LEU A 207 6.25 4.81 1.27
C LEU A 207 6.78 3.46 0.79
N PHE A 208 7.91 3.03 1.34
CA PHE A 208 8.48 1.72 1.06
C PHE A 208 7.90 0.67 2.01
N VAL A 209 7.17 -0.29 1.45
CA VAL A 209 6.53 -1.41 2.14
C VAL A 209 7.44 -2.64 2.07
N ILE A 210 7.75 -3.20 3.25
CA ILE A 210 8.77 -4.24 3.39
C ILE A 210 8.26 -5.28 4.37
N GLY A 211 8.19 -6.56 3.95
CA GLY A 211 7.83 -7.62 4.88
C GLY A 211 8.88 -7.80 5.96
N LYS A 212 8.48 -8.07 7.21
CA LYS A 212 9.41 -8.25 8.35
C LYS A 212 10.53 -9.25 8.10
N GLY A 213 10.32 -10.25 7.22
CA GLY A 213 11.31 -11.27 6.87
C GLY A 213 12.43 -10.74 5.98
N LYS A 214 12.27 -9.56 5.37
CA LYS A 214 13.25 -8.91 4.49
C LYS A 214 14.05 -7.86 5.28
N THR A 215 14.78 -8.31 6.30
CA THR A 215 15.68 -7.43 7.09
C THR A 215 16.80 -6.83 6.24
N ARG A 216 17.26 -7.58 5.22
CA ARG A 216 18.11 -7.05 4.16
C ARG A 216 17.25 -6.47 3.04
N LEU A 217 17.49 -5.20 2.72
CA LEU A 217 16.69 -4.45 1.75
C LEU A 217 17.02 -4.83 0.31
N GLY A 218 18.18 -5.45 0.08
CA GLY A 218 18.58 -5.91 -1.25
C GLY A 218 18.49 -4.78 -2.26
N GLY A 219 17.80 -5.01 -3.37
CA GLY A 219 17.58 -4.01 -4.41
C GLY A 219 16.89 -2.73 -3.92
N ILE A 220 15.97 -2.83 -2.96
CA ILE A 220 15.19 -1.69 -2.41
C ILE A 220 16.12 -0.59 -1.87
N SER A 221 17.27 -0.97 -1.30
CA SER A 221 18.26 -0.01 -0.77
C SER A 221 18.65 1.06 -1.80
N SER A 222 18.85 0.65 -3.04
CA SER A 222 19.21 1.55 -4.13
C SER A 222 18.09 2.51 -4.51
N TRP A 223 16.83 2.08 -4.38
CA TRP A 223 15.65 2.91 -4.64
C TRP A 223 15.39 3.91 -3.53
N ILE A 224 15.59 3.52 -2.27
CA ILE A 224 15.53 4.43 -1.12
C ILE A 224 16.58 5.53 -1.31
N ARG A 225 17.84 5.17 -1.56
CA ARG A 225 18.90 6.15 -1.85
C ARG A 225 18.54 7.06 -3.03
N HIS A 226 18.03 6.50 -4.11
CA HIS A 226 17.62 7.29 -5.28
C HIS A 226 16.57 8.36 -4.96
N GLN A 227 15.61 8.08 -4.07
CA GLN A 227 14.60 9.06 -3.65
C GLN A 227 15.19 10.09 -2.70
N LEU A 228 16.05 9.67 -1.76
CA LEU A 228 16.73 10.54 -0.81
C LEU A 228 17.70 11.51 -1.50
N ASP A 229 18.50 11.04 -2.46
CA ASP A 229 19.42 11.86 -3.27
C ASP A 229 18.67 12.97 -4.04
N ARG A 230 17.36 12.77 -4.28
CA ARG A 230 16.47 13.71 -4.96
C ARG A 230 15.70 14.61 -3.99
N ASN A 231 15.97 14.51 -2.69
CA ASN A 231 15.22 15.15 -1.61
C ASN A 231 13.71 14.86 -1.69
N ILE A 232 13.35 13.61 -2.00
CA ILE A 232 11.95 13.16 -1.93
C ILE A 232 11.72 12.57 -0.53
N PRO A 233 10.74 13.09 0.24
CA PRO A 233 10.34 12.49 1.51
C PRO A 233 10.05 11.01 1.37
N CYS A 234 10.67 10.21 2.25
CA CYS A 234 10.51 8.77 2.29
C CYS A 234 10.05 8.31 3.67
N ALA A 235 9.30 7.22 3.71
CA ALA A 235 9.02 6.46 4.92
C ALA A 235 9.11 4.96 4.64
N LEU A 236 9.29 4.19 5.71
CA LEU A 236 9.24 2.73 5.68
C LEU A 236 7.99 2.23 6.39
N TYR A 237 7.33 1.23 5.82
CA TYR A 237 6.30 0.45 6.46
C TYR A 237 6.75 -1.01 6.52
N ILE A 238 7.05 -1.49 7.73
CA ILE A 238 7.40 -2.87 7.99
C ILE A 238 6.10 -3.66 8.17
N SER A 239 5.77 -4.46 7.17
CA SER A 239 4.55 -5.26 7.11
C SER A 239 4.75 -6.65 7.73
N GLN A 240 3.66 -7.42 7.84
CA GLN A 240 3.64 -8.81 8.34
C GLN A 240 4.01 -8.92 9.83
N MET A 241 3.90 -7.83 10.59
CA MET A 241 4.24 -7.81 12.01
C MET A 241 3.29 -8.67 12.87
N ASP A 242 2.12 -9.03 12.36
CA ASP A 242 1.21 -10.02 12.94
C ASP A 242 1.83 -11.42 13.07
N THR A 243 2.81 -11.75 12.23
CA THR A 243 3.56 -13.01 12.31
C THR A 243 4.92 -12.85 13.01
N PHE A 244 5.18 -11.69 13.62
CA PHE A 244 6.43 -11.41 14.32
C PHE A 244 6.49 -12.21 15.63
N ASP A 245 7.57 -12.97 15.81
CA ASP A 245 7.82 -13.72 17.02
C ASP A 245 8.90 -12.99 17.85
N ALA A 246 8.44 -12.23 18.85
CA ALA A 246 9.33 -11.47 19.72
C ALA A 246 10.30 -12.36 20.51
N SER A 247 9.99 -13.65 20.71
CA SER A 247 10.85 -14.57 21.48
C SER A 247 12.21 -14.79 20.81
N GLN A 248 12.27 -14.70 19.48
CA GLN A 248 13.50 -14.77 18.70
C GLN A 248 14.45 -13.60 18.98
N PHE A 249 13.95 -12.55 19.62
CA PHE A 249 14.67 -11.32 19.95
C PHE A 249 14.76 -11.06 21.47
N GLY A 250 14.50 -12.07 22.31
CA GLY A 250 14.53 -11.95 23.77
C GLY A 250 13.15 -11.79 24.43
N GLY A 251 12.08 -11.71 23.64
CA GLY A 251 10.71 -11.71 24.12
C GLY A 251 10.19 -10.34 24.57
N GLY A 252 8.86 -10.23 24.63
CA GLY A 252 8.18 -9.03 25.16
C GLY A 252 8.60 -7.72 24.46
N LYS A 253 8.74 -6.65 25.25
CA LYS A 253 9.13 -5.31 24.77
C LYS A 253 10.59 -5.27 24.28
N GLU A 254 11.48 -5.99 24.96
CA GLU A 254 12.90 -6.08 24.59
C GLU A 254 13.07 -6.71 23.21
N GLY A 255 12.25 -7.72 22.88
CA GLY A 255 12.24 -8.32 21.55
C GLY A 255 11.94 -7.35 20.41
N ILE A 256 10.97 -6.46 20.60
CA ILE A 256 10.63 -5.44 19.59
C ILE A 256 11.76 -4.42 19.47
N ALA A 257 12.32 -3.96 20.60
CA ALA A 257 13.45 -3.02 20.59
C ALA A 257 14.69 -3.62 19.92
N ASN A 258 15.00 -4.89 20.20
CA ASN A 258 16.11 -5.61 19.59
C ASN A 258 15.91 -5.82 18.08
N PHE A 259 14.68 -6.12 17.65
CA PHE A 259 14.34 -6.18 16.23
C PHE A 259 14.52 -4.82 15.54
N TYR A 260 14.00 -3.75 16.13
CA TYR A 260 14.19 -2.38 15.62
C TYR A 260 15.68 -2.03 15.51
N ASN A 261 16.46 -2.26 16.56
CA ASN A 261 17.90 -2.00 16.55
C ASN A 261 18.63 -2.83 15.49
N SER A 262 18.21 -4.08 15.28
CA SER A 262 18.74 -4.95 14.22
C SER A 262 18.42 -4.41 12.82
N LEU A 263 17.20 -3.90 12.60
CA LEU A 263 16.82 -3.23 11.36
C LEU A 263 17.65 -1.96 11.11
N VAL A 264 17.73 -1.07 12.12
CA VAL A 264 18.52 0.17 12.05
C VAL A 264 19.97 -0.15 11.72
N LYS A 265 20.58 -1.11 12.42
CA LYS A 265 21.94 -1.55 12.14
C LYS A 265 22.08 -2.07 10.72
N SER A 266 21.15 -2.92 10.26
CA SER A 266 21.18 -3.44 8.89
C SER A 266 21.07 -2.33 7.84
N TYR A 267 20.35 -1.24 8.13
CA TYR A 267 20.20 -0.10 7.22
C TYR A 267 21.45 0.77 7.20
N GLN A 268 22.05 1.02 8.37
CA GLN A 268 23.36 1.68 8.49
C GLN A 268 24.43 0.91 7.72
N ASP A 269 24.49 -0.42 7.87
CA ASP A 269 25.42 -1.29 7.13
C ASP A 269 25.22 -1.19 5.60
N GLN A 270 24.01 -0.85 5.14
CA GLN A 270 23.65 -0.63 3.74
C GLN A 270 23.75 0.84 3.30
N GLN A 271 24.29 1.72 4.15
CA GLN A 271 24.40 3.16 3.93
C GLN A 271 23.04 3.80 3.59
N ILE A 272 22.00 3.41 4.32
CA ILE A 272 20.68 4.03 4.24
C ILE A 272 20.53 4.89 5.49
N PRO A 273 20.06 6.15 5.37
CA PRO A 273 19.84 7.01 6.51
C PRO A 273 18.96 6.38 7.57
N VAL A 274 19.31 6.67 8.82
CA VAL A 274 18.62 6.17 9.99
C VAL A 274 17.25 6.81 10.17
N PRO A 275 16.37 6.24 11.01
CA PRO A 275 14.98 6.65 11.10
C PRO A 275 14.70 8.08 11.56
N GLU A 276 15.70 8.79 12.10
CA GLU A 276 15.59 10.23 12.38
C GLU A 276 15.28 11.05 11.11
N GLU A 277 15.76 10.58 9.94
CA GLU A 277 15.51 11.22 8.64
C GLU A 277 14.41 10.53 7.82
N MET A 278 14.06 9.29 8.18
CA MET A 278 13.08 8.46 7.45
C MET A 278 12.13 7.73 8.43
N PRO A 279 10.89 8.21 8.61
CA PRO A 279 9.93 7.58 9.53
C PRO A 279 9.74 6.09 9.25
N MET A 280 9.62 5.29 10.31
CA MET A 280 9.37 3.85 10.22
C MET A 280 8.08 3.49 10.94
N PHE A 281 7.19 2.83 10.20
CA PHE A 281 5.90 2.33 10.67
C PHE A 281 5.93 0.80 10.72
N PHE A 282 5.22 0.22 11.67
CA PHE A 282 5.07 -1.22 11.82
C PHE A 282 3.61 -1.58 11.71
N GLY A 283 3.28 -2.56 10.88
CA GLY A 283 1.90 -3.00 10.78
C GLY A 283 1.73 -4.41 10.26
N CYS A 284 0.48 -4.86 10.33
CA CYS A 284 0.10 -6.21 9.95
C CYS A 284 -0.02 -6.31 8.42
N ALA A 285 0.08 -7.53 7.90
CA ALA A 285 -0.12 -7.79 6.46
C ALA A 285 -1.12 -8.89 6.16
N ARG A 286 -1.77 -9.50 7.16
CA ARG A 286 -2.81 -10.50 6.91
C ARG A 286 -4.20 -9.88 7.02
N LEU A 287 -4.95 -10.10 5.94
CA LEU A 287 -6.41 -9.97 5.83
C LEU A 287 -7.09 -11.35 5.69
N ILE A 288 -6.34 -12.44 5.87
CA ILE A 288 -6.85 -13.81 5.79
C ILE A 288 -6.18 -14.64 6.90
N PRO A 289 -6.93 -15.23 7.85
CA PRO A 289 -6.38 -16.23 8.74
C PRO A 289 -5.93 -17.42 7.89
N GLY A 290 -4.63 -17.67 7.82
CA GLY A 290 -4.16 -18.95 7.31
C GLY A 290 -4.72 -20.06 8.19
N ARG A 291 -5.25 -21.13 7.57
CA ARG A 291 -5.64 -22.40 8.23
C ARG A 291 -4.67 -22.73 9.37
N GLY A 292 -5.14 -22.61 10.62
CA GLY A 292 -4.35 -22.95 11.80
C GLY A 292 -4.46 -22.02 13.01
N PHE A 293 -5.18 -20.89 12.91
CA PHE A 293 -5.51 -20.08 14.08
C PHE A 293 -7.02 -20.06 14.34
N ASN A 294 -7.55 -21.09 15.00
CA ASN A 294 -8.97 -21.23 15.36
C ASN A 294 -9.33 -20.41 16.61
N GLY A 295 -8.83 -19.17 16.69
CA GLY A 295 -8.80 -18.42 17.93
C GLY A 295 -9.30 -16.99 17.77
N THR A 296 -10.29 -16.60 18.57
CA THR A 296 -10.72 -15.20 18.69
C THR A 296 -9.59 -14.30 19.21
N ILE A 297 -9.69 -12.97 19.09
CA ILE A 297 -8.74 -12.05 19.73
C ILE A 297 -8.53 -12.36 21.23
N ASN A 298 -9.55 -12.96 21.88
CA ASN A 298 -9.52 -13.36 23.27
C ASN A 298 -8.69 -14.62 23.56
N SER A 299 -8.34 -15.41 22.55
CA SER A 299 -7.43 -16.56 22.67
C SER A 299 -5.98 -16.22 22.37
N LEU A 300 -5.68 -15.01 21.88
CA LEU A 300 -4.30 -14.53 21.82
C LEU A 300 -3.74 -14.41 23.26
N PRO A 301 -2.49 -14.84 23.52
CA PRO A 301 -1.78 -14.52 24.74
C PRO A 301 -1.91 -13.02 25.06
N VAL A 302 -2.13 -12.67 26.33
CA VAL A 302 -2.36 -11.28 26.77
C VAL A 302 -1.27 -10.34 26.25
N ALA A 303 -0.01 -10.81 26.18
CA ALA A 303 1.11 -10.05 25.64
C ALA A 303 0.97 -9.73 24.14
N GLN A 304 0.38 -10.60 23.33
CA GLN A 304 0.11 -10.34 21.91
C GLN A 304 -1.08 -9.40 21.73
N ARG A 305 -2.15 -9.55 22.53
CA ARG A 305 -3.24 -8.55 22.58
C ARG A 305 -2.73 -7.17 22.96
N GLU A 306 -1.86 -7.08 23.96
CA GLU A 306 -1.25 -5.81 24.35
C GLU A 306 -0.27 -5.29 23.31
N ALA A 307 0.49 -6.14 22.64
CA ALA A 307 1.40 -5.72 21.57
C ALA A 307 0.65 -5.19 20.35
N VAL A 308 -0.48 -5.82 20.00
CA VAL A 308 -1.36 -5.37 18.93
C VAL A 308 -2.09 -4.08 19.32
N LYS A 309 -2.65 -3.98 20.53
CA LYS A 309 -3.20 -2.70 21.05
C LYS A 309 -2.15 -1.60 21.16
N ARG A 310 -0.88 -1.96 21.36
CA ARG A 310 0.25 -1.02 21.36
C ARG A 310 0.68 -0.63 19.96
N LEU A 311 0.67 -1.56 19.01
CA LEU A 311 0.85 -1.27 17.59
C LEU A 311 -0.30 -0.42 17.06
N GLU A 312 -1.54 -0.66 17.48
CA GLU A 312 -2.67 0.26 17.28
C GLU A 312 -2.34 1.61 17.91
N SER A 313 -1.93 1.69 19.18
CA SER A 313 -1.56 2.98 19.78
C SER A 313 -0.39 3.69 19.09
N SER A 314 0.60 2.98 18.52
CA SER A 314 1.73 3.60 17.82
C SER A 314 1.44 3.91 16.35
N LEU A 315 0.57 3.13 15.69
CA LEU A 315 -0.05 3.46 14.40
C LEU A 315 -1.07 4.59 14.54
N LEU A 316 -1.57 4.83 15.76
CA LEU A 316 -2.48 5.90 16.17
C LEU A 316 -1.77 7.04 16.92
N GLY A 317 -0.42 7.07 16.96
CA GLY A 317 0.33 8.19 17.53
C GLY A 317 -0.04 8.54 18.98
N LEU A 318 -0.64 7.61 19.71
CA LEU A 318 -0.93 7.71 21.13
C LEU A 318 0.34 7.29 21.90
N ASN A 319 1.37 8.14 21.83
CA ASN A 319 2.43 8.33 22.83
C ASN A 319 3.04 9.72 22.67
#